data_AF-A0A0P0YQT7-F1
#
_entry.id   AF-A0A0P0YQT7-F1
#
_cell.length_a   1.000
_cell.length_b   1.000
_cell.length_c   1.000
_cell.angle_alpha   90.00
_cell.angle_beta   90.00
_cell.angle_gamma   90.00
#
_symmetry.space_group_name_H-M   'P 1'
#
loop_
_entity.id
_entity.type
_entity.pdbx_description
1 polymer ?
#
loop_
_entity_poly.entity_id
_entity_poly.type
_entity_poly.pdbx_seq_one_letter_code
_entity_poly.pdbx_strand_id
1 'polypeptide(L)'
;MLLPVIMAGGTGSRLWPMSRELYPKQFLRLFGQNSMLQETITRLSGLEIHEPMVICNEEHRFLVAEQLRQLNKLSNNIILEPVGRNTAPAIALAALQATRYGDDPLMLVLAADHIINNQPVFHDAIRVAEQYADEGHLVTFGIVPNAPETGYGYIQRGVALTDSAHTPYQVARFVEKPDRDRAEAYLASGEYYWNSGMFMFRAKKYLSELAKFRPDILEACQAAVNAADNGSDFISIPHDIFCECPDESVDYAVMEKTADAVVVGLDADWSDVGSWSALWEVSPKDEQGNVLSGDAWVHNSENCYINSDEKLVAAIGVENLVIVSTKDAVLVMNRERSQDVKKAVEFLKQNQRSEYKRHREIYRPWGRCDVVVQTPRFNVNRITVKPGGAFSMQMHHHRAEHWVILAGTGQVTVNGKQFLLSENQSTFIPIGAEHCLENPGCIPLEVLEIQSGSYLGEDDIIRIKDQYGRC
;
A
#
# COMPACT_ATOMS: atom_id res chain seq x y z
N MET A 1 11.57 16.79 15.79
CA MET A 1 11.50 15.56 14.99
C MET A 1 10.04 15.22 14.71
N LEU A 2 9.70 14.99 13.45
CA LEU A 2 8.36 14.59 13.00
C LEU A 2 8.16 13.09 13.15
N LEU A 3 6.94 12.65 13.46
CA LEU A 3 6.56 11.24 13.33
C LEU A 3 5.78 11.06 12.02
N PRO A 4 6.36 10.41 10.99
CA PRO A 4 5.60 10.05 9.80
C PRO A 4 4.56 8.98 10.16
N VAL A 5 3.30 9.22 9.82
CA VAL A 5 2.20 8.26 9.94
C VAL A 5 1.71 7.94 8.54
N ILE A 6 2.05 6.75 8.05
CA ILE A 6 1.79 6.35 6.67
C ILE A 6 0.56 5.44 6.62
N MET A 7 -0.50 5.93 5.98
CA MET A 7 -1.74 5.19 5.76
C MET A 7 -1.60 4.34 4.49
N ALA A 8 -1.41 3.03 4.68
CA ALA A 8 -1.32 2.05 3.61
C ALA A 8 -2.66 1.32 3.41
N GLY A 9 -3.74 2.10 3.33
CA GLY A 9 -5.10 1.62 3.08
C GLY A 9 -5.50 1.63 1.60
N GLY A 10 -6.54 0.89 1.25
CA GLY A 10 -7.10 0.84 -0.11
C GLY A 10 -6.56 -0.31 -0.96
N THR A 11 -7.38 -0.77 -1.92
CA THR A 11 -7.07 -1.91 -2.81
C THR A 11 -6.54 -1.49 -4.18
N GLY A 12 -6.82 -0.27 -4.64
CA GLY A 12 -6.31 0.25 -5.90
C GLY A 12 -6.89 -0.39 -7.17
N SER A 13 -8.08 -1.00 -7.11
CA SER A 13 -8.69 -1.82 -8.18
C SER A 13 -8.71 -1.25 -9.61
N ARG A 14 -8.63 0.09 -9.76
CA ARG A 14 -8.55 0.78 -11.06
C ARG A 14 -7.23 0.56 -11.80
N LEU A 15 -6.23 -0.01 -11.12
CA LEU A 15 -4.92 -0.35 -11.67
C LEU A 15 -4.77 -1.87 -11.88
N TRP A 16 -5.88 -2.62 -11.94
CA TRP A 16 -5.84 -3.96 -12.51
C TRP A 16 -5.26 -3.87 -13.94
N PRO A 17 -4.38 -4.78 -14.38
CA PRO A 17 -4.01 -6.06 -13.80
C PRO A 17 -2.75 -6.01 -12.95
N MET A 18 -2.23 -4.85 -12.55
CA MET A 18 -1.14 -4.82 -11.56
C MET A 18 -1.67 -4.85 -10.13
N SER A 19 -2.73 -4.11 -9.82
CA SER A 19 -3.37 -4.21 -8.50
C SER A 19 -4.17 -5.51 -8.36
N ARG A 20 -4.16 -6.06 -7.14
CA ARG A 20 -4.99 -7.17 -6.69
C ARG A 20 -5.54 -6.84 -5.31
N GLU A 21 -6.62 -7.49 -4.91
CA GLU A 21 -7.17 -7.36 -3.54
C GLU A 21 -6.09 -7.63 -2.46
N LEU A 22 -5.29 -8.68 -2.65
CA LEU A 22 -4.19 -9.06 -1.76
C LEU A 22 -2.83 -8.46 -2.14
N TYR A 23 -2.77 -7.66 -3.22
CA TYR A 23 -1.58 -6.90 -3.60
C TYR A 23 -1.97 -5.49 -4.09
N PRO A 24 -2.39 -4.62 -3.15
CA PRO A 24 -2.84 -3.26 -3.46
C PRO A 24 -1.82 -2.34 -4.13
N LYS A 25 -2.31 -1.18 -4.61
CA LYS A 25 -1.51 -0.21 -5.38
C LYS A 25 -0.29 0.35 -4.65
N GLN A 26 -0.38 0.54 -3.33
CA GLN A 26 0.72 1.08 -2.52
C GLN A 26 1.97 0.17 -2.55
N PHE A 27 1.81 -1.10 -2.91
CA PHE A 27 2.92 -2.06 -3.00
C PHE A 27 3.49 -2.20 -4.41
N LEU A 28 2.89 -1.54 -5.41
CA LEU A 28 3.29 -1.61 -6.80
C LEU A 28 4.43 -0.64 -7.11
N ARG A 29 5.31 -1.04 -8.02
CA ARG A 29 6.35 -0.18 -8.61
C ARG A 29 5.76 0.54 -9.83
N LEU A 30 4.98 1.58 -9.58
CA LEU A 30 4.27 2.32 -10.63
C LEU A 30 5.11 3.44 -11.23
N PHE A 31 6.04 3.98 -10.43
CA PHE A 31 6.84 5.13 -10.77
C PHE A 31 8.24 4.94 -10.17
N GLY A 32 9.24 4.69 -11.03
CA GLY A 32 10.59 4.37 -10.58
C GLY A 32 10.79 2.90 -10.20
N GLN A 33 11.76 2.66 -9.32
CA GLN A 33 12.21 1.31 -8.95
C GLN A 33 11.64 0.83 -7.61
N ASN A 34 11.21 1.74 -6.74
CA ASN A 34 10.60 1.38 -5.48
C ASN A 34 9.08 1.28 -5.60
N SER A 35 8.46 0.61 -4.63
CA SER A 35 7.00 0.67 -4.48
C SER A 35 6.53 2.06 -4.04
N MET A 36 5.26 2.37 -4.25
CA MET A 36 4.67 3.65 -3.81
C MET A 36 4.85 3.92 -2.30
N LEU A 37 4.71 2.90 -1.45
CA LEU A 37 4.98 3.01 -0.01
C LEU A 37 6.44 3.38 0.25
N GLN A 38 7.37 2.71 -0.42
CA GLN A 38 8.79 2.98 -0.28
C GLN A 38 9.19 4.36 -0.82
N GLU A 39 8.61 4.80 -1.93
CA GLU A 39 8.78 6.16 -2.46
C GLU A 39 8.27 7.20 -1.45
N THR A 40 7.12 6.97 -0.83
CA THR A 40 6.55 7.87 0.19
C THR A 40 7.50 8.04 1.38
N ILE A 41 8.10 6.96 1.86
CA ILE A 41 9.07 7.00 2.97
C ILE A 41 10.38 7.66 2.52
N THR A 42 10.90 7.27 1.36
CA THR A 42 12.20 7.74 0.86
C THR A 42 12.18 9.24 0.56
N ARG A 43 11.03 9.78 0.11
CA ARG A 43 10.83 11.22 -0.14
C ARG A 43 11.02 12.08 1.12
N LEU A 44 10.91 11.51 2.31
CA LEU A 44 11.14 12.22 3.58
C LEU A 44 12.64 12.35 3.91
N SER A 45 13.53 11.72 3.14
CA SER A 45 14.98 11.83 3.34
C SER A 45 15.43 13.28 3.21
N GLY A 46 16.06 13.80 4.27
CA GLY A 46 16.46 15.21 4.39
C GLY A 46 15.67 16.00 5.42
N LEU A 47 14.60 15.42 5.98
CA LEU A 47 13.87 15.94 7.13
C LEU A 47 14.27 15.22 8.42
N GLU A 48 14.12 15.90 9.56
CA GLU A 48 14.34 15.31 10.88
C GLU A 48 13.12 14.51 11.34
N ILE A 49 13.12 13.21 11.04
CA ILE A 49 11.99 12.31 11.31
C ILE A 49 12.35 11.18 12.29
N HIS A 50 11.35 10.75 13.05
CA HIS A 50 11.36 9.45 13.73
C HIS A 50 11.21 8.31 12.71
N GLU A 51 11.39 7.07 13.16
CA GLU A 51 11.01 5.89 12.38
C GLU A 51 9.50 5.97 12.02
N PRO A 52 9.11 5.69 10.76
CA PRO A 52 7.75 5.89 10.29
C PRO A 52 6.79 4.90 10.96
N MET A 53 5.60 5.32 11.35
CA MET A 53 4.52 4.43 11.78
C MET A 53 3.63 4.12 10.57
N VAL A 54 3.44 2.84 10.24
CA VAL A 54 2.60 2.44 9.10
C VAL A 54 1.33 1.78 9.60
N ILE A 55 0.18 2.19 9.06
CA ILE A 55 -1.12 1.58 9.34
C ILE A 55 -1.55 0.82 8.09
N CYS A 56 -1.88 -0.46 8.23
CA CYS A 56 -2.38 -1.26 7.12
C CYS A 56 -3.38 -2.33 7.58
N ASN A 57 -4.09 -2.92 6.62
CA ASN A 57 -4.93 -4.08 6.90
C ASN A 57 -4.06 -5.29 7.29
N GLU A 58 -4.56 -6.12 8.21
CA GLU A 58 -3.89 -7.34 8.67
C GLU A 58 -3.47 -8.27 7.52
N GLU A 59 -4.27 -8.37 6.45
CA GLU A 59 -3.96 -9.19 5.27
C GLU A 59 -2.69 -8.73 4.54
N HIS A 60 -2.30 -7.46 4.69
CA HIS A 60 -1.13 -6.87 4.02
C HIS A 60 0.10 -6.78 4.92
N ARG A 61 0.03 -7.28 6.16
CA ARG A 61 1.10 -7.16 7.17
C ARG A 61 2.48 -7.56 6.68
N PHE A 62 2.57 -8.66 5.94
CA PHE A 62 3.86 -9.18 5.45
C PHE A 62 4.42 -8.36 4.29
N LEU A 63 3.56 -7.74 3.48
CA LEU A 63 3.98 -6.84 2.41
C LEU A 63 4.61 -5.58 2.98
N VAL A 64 3.93 -4.94 3.93
CA VAL A 64 4.45 -3.75 4.62
C VAL A 64 5.76 -4.08 5.34
N ALA A 65 5.79 -5.17 6.12
CA ALA A 65 6.98 -5.55 6.87
C ALA A 65 8.19 -5.84 5.95
N GLU A 66 7.98 -6.48 4.80
CA GLU A 66 9.06 -6.73 3.85
C GLU A 66 9.54 -5.44 3.17
N GLN A 67 8.64 -4.53 2.79
CA GLN A 67 9.04 -3.26 2.19
C GLN A 67 9.78 -2.34 3.15
N LEU A 68 9.36 -2.28 4.43
CA LEU A 68 10.09 -1.57 5.47
C LEU A 68 11.45 -2.20 5.75
N ARG A 69 11.54 -3.55 5.74
CA ARG A 69 12.81 -4.27 5.92
C ARG A 69 13.80 -3.95 4.81
N GLN A 70 13.35 -3.86 3.56
CA GLN A 70 14.19 -3.47 2.42
C GLN A 70 14.76 -2.04 2.56
N LEU A 71 14.07 -1.17 3.30
CA LEU A 71 14.54 0.19 3.63
C LEU A 71 15.32 0.28 4.95
N ASN A 72 15.46 -0.82 5.70
CA ASN A 72 15.96 -0.84 7.08
C ASN A 72 15.16 0.07 8.03
N LYS A 73 13.82 0.07 7.87
CA LYS A 73 12.85 0.90 8.61
C LYS A 73 11.83 0.10 9.42
N LEU A 74 12.02 -1.21 9.56
CA LEU A 74 11.15 -2.07 10.36
C LEU A 74 11.58 -2.00 11.83
N SER A 75 10.68 -1.53 12.71
CA SER A 75 10.99 -1.26 14.12
C SER A 75 9.74 -1.30 15.02
N ASN A 76 8.92 -2.34 14.88
CA ASN A 76 7.67 -2.54 15.67
C ASN A 76 6.66 -1.42 15.46
N ASN A 77 6.66 -0.89 14.25
CA ASN A 77 6.04 0.36 13.85
C ASN A 77 4.87 0.14 12.88
N ILE A 78 4.29 -1.07 12.86
CA ILE A 78 3.16 -1.42 11.99
C ILE A 78 1.91 -1.65 12.84
N ILE A 79 0.87 -0.86 12.61
CA ILE A 79 -0.47 -1.05 13.18
C ILE A 79 -1.30 -1.86 12.19
N LEU A 80 -1.86 -2.98 12.65
CA LEU A 80 -2.70 -3.86 11.85
C LEU A 80 -4.18 -3.62 12.15
N GLU A 81 -4.89 -3.09 11.16
CA GLU A 81 -6.34 -2.96 11.18
C GLU A 81 -7.00 -4.28 10.78
N PRO A 82 -7.86 -4.86 11.64
CA PRO A 82 -8.58 -6.09 11.31
C PRO A 82 -9.69 -5.84 10.28
N VAL A 83 -10.20 -4.61 10.21
CA VAL A 83 -11.23 -4.17 9.26
C VAL A 83 -10.99 -2.70 8.92
N GLY A 84 -11.22 -2.31 7.67
CA GLY A 84 -11.08 -0.90 7.26
C GLY A 84 -12.19 -0.03 7.85
N ARG A 85 -11.80 1.06 8.52
CA ARG A 85 -12.71 2.08 9.10
C ARG A 85 -12.42 3.51 8.64
N ASN A 86 -11.71 3.66 7.51
CA ASN A 86 -11.34 4.94 6.89
C ASN A 86 -10.35 5.75 7.76
N THR A 87 -10.09 7.01 7.42
CA THR A 87 -8.89 7.71 7.89
C THR A 87 -8.98 8.24 9.32
N ALA A 88 -10.15 8.61 9.84
CA ALA A 88 -10.21 9.15 11.21
C ALA A 88 -9.83 8.10 12.27
N PRO A 89 -10.37 6.87 12.24
CA PRO A 89 -9.95 5.81 13.15
C PRO A 89 -8.49 5.41 12.97
N ALA A 90 -8.00 5.29 11.73
CA ALA A 90 -6.61 4.94 11.45
C ALA A 90 -5.61 5.93 12.07
N ILE A 91 -5.87 7.24 11.90
CA ILE A 91 -5.04 8.29 12.52
C ILE A 91 -5.19 8.28 14.04
N ALA A 92 -6.38 7.99 14.58
CA ALA A 92 -6.60 7.89 16.02
C ALA A 92 -5.79 6.74 16.65
N LEU A 93 -5.75 5.57 16.02
CA LEU A 93 -4.92 4.45 16.44
C LEU A 93 -3.43 4.86 16.51
N ALA A 94 -2.93 5.53 15.49
CA ALA A 94 -1.55 6.03 15.47
C ALA A 94 -1.28 7.08 16.55
N ALA A 95 -2.18 8.07 16.71
CA ALA A 95 -2.04 9.11 17.72
C ALA A 95 -2.05 8.54 19.15
N LEU A 96 -2.92 7.56 19.43
CA LEU A 96 -2.99 6.88 20.71
C LEU A 96 -1.73 6.06 20.98
N GLN A 97 -1.23 5.33 19.98
CA GLN A 97 0.00 4.58 20.11
C GLN A 97 1.21 5.50 20.34
N ALA A 98 1.28 6.60 19.59
CA ALA A 98 2.36 7.59 19.67
C ALA A 98 2.39 8.35 21.00
N THR A 99 1.26 8.43 21.72
CA THR A 99 1.14 9.14 23.00
C THR A 99 1.12 8.20 24.21
N ARG A 100 1.18 6.89 23.99
CA ARG A 100 1.04 5.84 25.02
C ARG A 100 1.99 6.00 26.21
N TYR A 101 3.21 6.49 25.97
CA TYR A 101 4.24 6.68 27.01
C TYR A 101 4.38 8.13 27.50
N GLY A 102 3.39 8.98 27.21
CA GLY A 102 3.35 10.38 27.65
C GLY A 102 3.88 11.39 26.64
N ASP A 103 4.50 10.93 25.56
CA ASP A 103 4.97 11.75 24.45
C ASP A 103 3.82 12.50 23.74
N ASP A 104 4.16 13.52 22.95
CA ASP A 104 3.23 14.26 22.09
C ASP A 104 3.92 14.67 20.79
N PRO A 105 4.22 13.69 19.91
CA PRO A 105 4.93 13.97 18.69
C PRO A 105 4.09 14.79 17.72
N LEU A 106 4.77 15.57 16.90
CA LEU A 106 4.17 16.20 15.72
C LEU A 106 4.03 15.14 14.63
N MET A 107 2.80 14.76 14.29
CA MET A 107 2.54 13.72 13.30
C MET A 107 2.42 14.32 11.91
N LEU A 108 3.10 13.71 10.94
CA LEU A 108 2.92 13.97 9.51
C LEU A 108 2.18 12.78 8.89
N VAL A 109 0.89 12.94 8.66
CA VAL A 109 0.01 11.90 8.11
C VAL A 109 0.07 11.94 6.59
N LEU A 110 0.44 10.81 5.98
CA LEU A 110 0.62 10.66 4.53
C LEU A 110 -0.10 9.42 4.02
N ALA A 111 -0.68 9.51 2.82
CA ALA A 111 -1.14 8.34 2.10
C ALA A 111 0.06 7.62 1.42
N ALA A 112 0.07 6.29 1.42
CA ALA A 112 1.17 5.48 0.91
C ALA A 112 1.24 5.40 -0.63
N ASP A 113 0.32 6.06 -1.34
CA ASP A 113 -0.05 5.78 -2.72
C ASP A 113 -0.09 7.03 -3.61
N HIS A 114 0.56 8.12 -3.19
CA HIS A 114 0.69 9.38 -3.95
C HIS A 114 2.07 9.55 -4.59
N ILE A 115 2.09 10.11 -5.80
CA ILE A 115 3.31 10.61 -6.46
C ILE A 115 3.46 12.09 -6.12
N ILE A 116 4.69 12.50 -5.80
CA ILE A 116 5.10 13.89 -5.62
C ILE A 116 6.52 14.00 -6.21
N ASN A 117 6.65 14.64 -7.37
CA ASN A 117 7.92 14.69 -8.09
C ASN A 117 8.85 15.82 -7.62
N ASN A 118 8.28 16.91 -7.07
CA ASN A 118 9.07 18.04 -6.60
C ASN A 118 9.32 17.97 -5.08
N GLN A 119 10.30 17.14 -4.70
CA GLN A 119 10.66 16.93 -3.30
C GLN A 119 11.06 18.22 -2.55
N PRO A 120 11.88 19.14 -3.11
CA PRO A 120 12.21 20.39 -2.44
C PRO A 120 10.97 21.22 -2.06
N VAL A 121 10.02 21.40 -2.98
CA VAL A 121 8.78 22.15 -2.71
C VAL A 121 7.92 21.45 -1.65
N PHE A 122 7.87 20.12 -1.68
CA PHE A 122 7.19 19.36 -0.64
C PHE A 122 7.82 19.56 0.76
N HIS A 123 9.15 19.57 0.84
CA HIS A 123 9.86 19.82 2.10
C HIS A 123 9.65 21.25 2.61
N ASP A 124 9.63 22.24 1.72
CA ASP A 124 9.35 23.63 2.09
C ASP A 124 7.93 23.76 2.65
N ALA A 125 6.94 23.12 2.03
CA ALA A 125 5.57 23.09 2.55
C ALA A 125 5.47 22.40 3.92
N ILE A 126 6.21 21.32 4.14
CA ILE A 126 6.30 20.65 5.46
C ILE A 126 6.85 21.61 6.51
N ARG A 127 7.94 22.33 6.24
CA ARG A 127 8.52 23.29 7.20
C ARG A 127 7.58 24.44 7.54
N VAL A 128 6.78 24.89 6.57
CA VAL A 128 5.71 25.87 6.84
C VAL A 128 4.64 25.24 7.73
N ALA A 129 4.15 24.04 7.39
CA ALA A 129 3.14 23.34 8.17
C ALA A 129 3.57 23.07 9.62
N GLU A 130 4.86 22.74 9.83
CA GLU A 130 5.44 22.50 11.15
C GLU A 130 5.21 23.68 12.11
N GLN A 131 5.41 24.91 11.63
CA GLN A 131 5.25 26.12 12.43
C GLN A 131 3.82 26.25 13.00
N TYR A 132 2.80 26.07 12.15
CA TYR A 132 1.39 26.20 12.55
C TYR A 132 0.93 25.03 13.40
N ALA A 133 1.40 23.82 13.09
CA ALA A 133 1.05 22.65 13.87
C ALA A 133 1.65 22.71 15.29
N ASP A 134 2.82 23.32 15.46
CA ASP A 134 3.41 23.63 16.77
C ASP A 134 2.64 24.69 17.56
N GLU A 135 1.98 25.62 16.86
CA GLU A 135 1.05 26.59 17.46
C GLU A 135 -0.33 25.98 17.80
N GLY A 136 -0.53 24.70 17.51
CA GLY A 136 -1.73 23.94 17.85
C GLY A 136 -2.78 23.87 16.73
N HIS A 137 -2.44 24.24 15.50
CA HIS A 137 -3.34 24.09 14.35
C HIS A 137 -3.40 22.66 13.83
N LEU A 138 -4.51 22.32 13.16
CA LEU A 138 -4.63 21.09 12.37
C LEU A 138 -4.38 21.44 10.91
N VAL A 139 -3.19 21.12 10.42
CA VAL A 139 -2.76 21.51 9.08
C VAL A 139 -3.14 20.43 8.07
N THR A 140 -3.64 20.85 6.91
CA THR A 140 -3.83 20.03 5.71
C THR A 140 -3.06 20.64 4.54
N PHE A 141 -2.71 19.82 3.56
CA PHE A 141 -2.00 20.27 2.37
C PHE A 141 -2.97 20.35 1.19
N GLY A 142 -3.11 21.54 0.62
CA GLY A 142 -3.99 21.79 -0.52
C GLY A 142 -3.22 21.82 -1.83
N ILE A 143 -3.54 20.93 -2.78
CA ILE A 143 -2.88 20.94 -4.10
C ILE A 143 -3.48 22.03 -4.98
N VAL A 144 -2.62 22.78 -5.68
CA VAL A 144 -3.06 23.79 -6.64
C VAL A 144 -3.77 23.09 -7.82
N PRO A 145 -5.08 23.31 -8.04
CA PRO A 145 -5.80 22.65 -9.11
C PRO A 145 -5.33 23.15 -10.47
N ASN A 146 -5.06 22.23 -11.39
CA ASN A 146 -4.76 22.55 -12.80
C ASN A 146 -5.89 22.10 -13.74
N ALA A 147 -6.91 21.42 -13.22
CA ALA A 147 -8.07 20.93 -13.95
C ALA A 147 -9.32 20.90 -13.05
N PRO A 148 -10.53 20.84 -13.64
CA PRO A 148 -11.76 20.68 -12.88
C PRO A 148 -12.06 19.18 -12.64
N GLU A 149 -11.30 18.59 -11.72
CA GLU A 149 -11.42 17.17 -11.36
C GLU A 149 -12.65 16.92 -10.49
N THR A 150 -13.41 15.86 -10.77
CA THR A 150 -14.63 15.53 -10.02
C THR A 150 -14.42 14.39 -9.03
N GLY A 151 -13.30 13.67 -9.16
CA GLY A 151 -12.93 12.58 -8.27
C GLY A 151 -12.29 13.01 -6.95
N TYR A 152 -11.91 14.28 -6.80
CA TYR A 152 -11.22 14.80 -5.62
C TYR A 152 -12.13 15.58 -4.68
N GLY A 153 -11.74 15.62 -3.40
CA GLY A 153 -12.22 16.63 -2.46
C GLY A 153 -11.57 17.98 -2.74
N TYR A 154 -12.25 19.06 -2.39
CA TYR A 154 -11.80 20.44 -2.52
C TYR A 154 -11.80 21.11 -1.15
N ILE A 155 -10.86 22.03 -0.96
CA ILE A 155 -10.70 22.86 0.25
C ILE A 155 -10.87 24.31 -0.18
N GLN A 156 -11.88 24.99 0.35
CA GLN A 156 -12.01 26.43 0.12
C GLN A 156 -11.10 27.19 1.08
N ARG A 157 -10.24 28.05 0.54
CA ARG A 157 -9.42 28.95 1.35
C ARG A 157 -10.29 30.00 2.05
N GLY A 158 -10.00 30.22 3.33
CA GLY A 158 -10.55 31.30 4.14
C GLY A 158 -9.57 32.48 4.23
N VAL A 159 -9.42 33.02 5.44
CA VAL A 159 -8.55 34.17 5.69
C VAL A 159 -7.08 33.77 5.62
N ALA A 160 -6.25 34.56 4.94
CA ALA A 160 -4.80 34.40 4.92
C ALA A 160 -4.21 34.69 6.31
N LEU A 161 -3.31 33.84 6.78
CA LEU A 161 -2.69 33.98 8.10
C LEU A 161 -1.45 34.89 8.09
N THR A 162 -0.84 35.09 6.92
CA THR A 162 0.29 36.01 6.68
C THR A 162 0.15 36.74 5.35
N ASP A 163 0.93 37.82 5.15
CA ASP A 163 0.98 38.56 3.88
C ASP A 163 2.09 38.05 2.92
N SER A 164 2.45 36.77 2.99
CA SER A 164 3.51 36.17 2.16
C SER A 164 2.97 35.43 0.93
N ALA A 165 3.82 35.22 -0.09
CA ALA A 165 3.44 34.49 -1.31
C ALA A 165 3.08 33.01 -1.06
N HIS A 166 3.55 32.42 0.04
CA HIS A 166 3.26 31.05 0.47
C HIS A 166 2.37 31.02 1.73
N THR A 167 1.50 32.01 1.87
CA THR A 167 0.68 32.16 3.08
C THR A 167 -0.25 30.95 3.27
N PRO A 168 -0.28 30.36 4.47
CA PRO A 168 -1.32 29.43 4.84
C PRO A 168 -2.64 30.16 5.05
N TYR A 169 -3.74 29.47 4.80
CA TYR A 169 -5.09 30.01 4.94
C TYR A 169 -5.84 29.23 6.01
N GLN A 170 -6.75 29.90 6.72
CA GLN A 170 -7.79 29.15 7.44
C GLN A 170 -8.60 28.33 6.46
N VAL A 171 -9.07 27.16 6.88
CA VAL A 171 -10.01 26.39 6.06
C VAL A 171 -11.41 26.97 6.22
N ALA A 172 -12.03 27.42 5.12
CA ALA A 172 -13.41 27.91 5.16
C ALA A 172 -14.41 26.74 5.14
N ARG A 173 -14.15 25.72 4.32
CA ARG A 173 -14.93 24.46 4.27
C ARG A 173 -14.23 23.41 3.41
N PHE A 174 -14.65 22.16 3.61
CA PHE A 174 -14.37 21.04 2.71
C PHE A 174 -15.58 20.79 1.79
N VAL A 175 -15.31 20.34 0.57
CA VAL A 175 -16.33 19.96 -0.42
C VAL A 175 -15.89 18.67 -1.08
N GLU A 176 -16.68 17.60 -0.95
CA GLU A 176 -16.33 16.31 -1.54
C GLU A 176 -16.92 16.13 -2.94
N LYS A 177 -16.06 15.78 -3.91
CA LYS A 177 -16.42 15.29 -5.26
C LYS A 177 -17.54 16.12 -5.92
N PRO A 178 -17.28 17.40 -6.22
CA PRO A 178 -18.26 18.26 -6.87
C PRO A 178 -18.62 17.72 -8.27
N ASP A 179 -19.79 18.12 -8.77
CA ASP A 179 -20.10 17.96 -10.18
C ASP A 179 -19.16 18.81 -11.07
N ARG A 180 -19.18 18.53 -12.37
CA ARG A 180 -18.27 19.15 -13.34
C ARG A 180 -18.39 20.68 -13.35
N ASP A 181 -19.63 21.20 -13.34
CA ASP A 181 -19.89 22.64 -13.40
C ASP A 181 -19.33 23.36 -12.16
N ARG A 182 -19.48 22.76 -10.97
CA ARG A 182 -18.90 23.27 -9.73
C ARG A 182 -17.37 23.19 -9.74
N ALA A 183 -16.79 22.10 -10.21
CA ALA A 183 -15.33 21.96 -10.32
C ALA A 183 -14.73 23.03 -11.24
N GLU A 184 -15.41 23.34 -12.36
CA GLU A 184 -15.03 24.42 -13.28
C GLU A 184 -15.13 25.80 -12.61
N ALA A 185 -16.20 26.05 -11.84
CA ALA A 185 -16.35 27.28 -11.07
C ALA A 185 -15.27 27.42 -9.99
N TYR A 186 -14.92 26.34 -9.29
CA TYR A 186 -13.88 26.34 -8.26
C TYR A 186 -12.51 26.66 -8.87
N LEU A 187 -12.17 26.02 -9.98
CA LEU A 187 -10.94 26.31 -10.72
C LEU A 187 -10.89 27.78 -11.17
N ALA A 188 -11.98 28.28 -11.76
CA ALA A 188 -12.05 29.66 -12.26
C ALA A 188 -11.95 30.72 -11.14
N SER A 189 -12.46 30.41 -9.94
CA SER A 189 -12.35 31.32 -8.78
C SER A 189 -10.90 31.45 -8.27
N GLY A 190 -10.08 30.41 -8.45
CA GLY A 190 -8.77 30.29 -7.82
C GLY A 190 -8.80 30.16 -6.30
N GLU A 191 -9.96 30.16 -5.64
CA GLU A 191 -10.09 30.15 -4.16
C GLU A 191 -9.93 28.75 -3.55
N TYR A 192 -9.92 27.71 -4.38
CA TYR A 192 -9.94 26.33 -3.91
C TYR A 192 -8.64 25.58 -4.19
N TYR A 193 -8.32 24.67 -3.29
CA TYR A 193 -7.32 23.63 -3.48
C TYR A 193 -7.97 22.26 -3.60
N TRP A 194 -7.29 21.29 -4.21
CA TRP A 194 -7.65 19.89 -4.03
C TRP A 194 -7.17 19.41 -2.66
N ASN A 195 -7.99 18.58 -2.02
CA ASN A 195 -7.63 17.91 -0.79
C ASN A 195 -6.63 16.79 -1.10
N SER A 196 -5.39 16.93 -0.62
CA SER A 196 -4.35 15.92 -0.83
C SER A 196 -4.49 14.70 0.08
N GLY A 197 -5.33 14.73 1.11
CA GLY A 197 -5.39 13.70 2.15
C GLY A 197 -4.14 13.61 3.04
N MET A 198 -3.24 14.59 2.96
CA MET A 198 -2.09 14.74 3.87
C MET A 198 -2.43 15.72 4.98
N PHE A 199 -1.96 15.42 6.19
CA PHE A 199 -2.22 16.25 7.38
C PHE A 199 -0.99 16.36 8.27
N MET A 200 -0.95 17.43 9.07
CA MET A 200 0.07 17.59 10.10
C MET A 200 -0.52 18.23 11.37
N PHE A 201 -0.31 17.59 12.52
CA PHE A 201 -0.76 18.07 13.82
C PHE A 201 -0.10 17.33 14.99
N ARG A 202 -0.08 17.98 16.16
CA ARG A 202 0.26 17.34 17.44
C ARG A 202 -0.72 16.21 17.75
N ALA A 203 -0.21 15.07 18.19
CA ALA A 203 -1.03 13.89 18.46
C ALA A 203 -2.12 14.17 19.52
N LYS A 204 -1.77 14.82 20.64
CA LYS A 204 -2.75 15.18 21.68
C LYS A 204 -3.77 16.20 21.20
N LYS A 205 -3.38 17.14 20.34
CA LYS A 205 -4.31 18.11 19.75
C LYS A 205 -5.35 17.42 18.88
N TYR A 206 -4.93 16.52 17.99
CA TYR A 206 -5.86 15.72 17.19
C TYR A 206 -6.84 14.91 18.05
N LEU A 207 -6.33 14.17 19.05
CA LEU A 207 -7.17 13.40 19.96
C LEU A 207 -8.17 14.29 20.72
N SER A 208 -7.78 15.51 21.09
CA SER A 208 -8.66 16.47 21.76
C SER A 208 -9.78 17.00 20.85
N GLU A 209 -9.51 17.23 19.56
CA GLU A 209 -10.54 17.63 18.59
C GLU A 209 -11.46 16.45 18.27
N LEU A 210 -10.90 15.24 18.11
CA LEU A 210 -11.67 14.03 17.91
C LEU A 210 -12.61 13.76 19.09
N ALA A 211 -12.16 13.95 20.33
CA ALA A 211 -13.00 13.82 21.52
C ALA A 211 -14.21 14.79 21.52
N LYS A 212 -14.05 15.98 20.94
CA LYS A 212 -15.13 16.98 20.87
C LYS A 212 -16.19 16.59 19.84
N PHE A 213 -15.76 16.12 18.66
CA PHE A 213 -16.65 15.94 17.51
C PHE A 213 -17.10 14.50 17.29
N ARG A 214 -16.27 13.52 17.65
CA ARG A 214 -16.48 12.07 17.49
C ARG A 214 -15.92 11.30 18.69
N PRO A 215 -16.46 11.52 19.92
CA PRO A 215 -16.02 10.80 21.11
C PRO A 215 -16.19 9.28 20.96
N ASP A 216 -17.20 8.84 20.20
CA ASP A 216 -17.46 7.45 19.86
C ASP A 216 -16.30 6.77 19.09
N ILE A 217 -15.69 7.47 18.12
CA ILE A 217 -14.48 6.97 17.44
C ILE A 217 -13.31 6.88 18.42
N LEU A 218 -13.09 7.94 19.22
CA LEU A 218 -11.97 7.98 20.16
C LEU A 218 -12.06 6.86 21.20
N GLU A 219 -13.24 6.65 21.79
CA GLU A 219 -13.47 5.60 22.80
C GLU A 219 -13.23 4.20 22.23
N ALA A 220 -13.73 3.92 21.03
CA ALA A 220 -13.52 2.63 20.35
C ALA A 220 -12.04 2.39 20.05
N CYS A 221 -11.34 3.38 19.47
CA CYS A 221 -9.90 3.30 19.21
C CYS A 221 -9.08 3.13 20.50
N GLN A 222 -9.45 3.84 21.57
CA GLN A 222 -8.76 3.73 22.86
C GLN A 222 -8.93 2.35 23.48
N ALA A 223 -10.14 1.79 23.45
CA ALA A 223 -10.39 0.42 23.91
C ALA A 223 -9.58 -0.58 23.10
N ALA A 224 -9.52 -0.42 21.78
CA ALA A 224 -8.81 -1.33 20.89
C ALA A 224 -7.29 -1.29 21.09
N VAL A 225 -6.68 -0.10 21.23
CA VAL A 225 -5.24 0.06 21.51
C VAL A 225 -4.85 -0.46 22.90
N ASN A 226 -5.74 -0.33 23.89
CA ASN A 226 -5.50 -0.85 25.24
C ASN A 226 -5.50 -2.39 25.27
N ALA A 227 -6.33 -3.01 24.44
CA ALA A 227 -6.44 -4.46 24.29
C ALA A 227 -5.52 -5.05 23.21
N ALA A 228 -4.76 -4.21 22.49
CA ALA A 228 -3.89 -4.65 21.41
C ALA A 228 -2.75 -5.53 21.92
N ASP A 229 -2.45 -6.58 21.15
CA ASP A 229 -1.26 -7.39 21.35
C ASP A 229 -0.07 -6.72 20.65
N ASN A 230 0.96 -6.40 21.43
CA ASN A 230 2.19 -5.79 20.93
C ASN A 230 3.21 -6.91 20.72
N GLY A 231 3.01 -7.67 19.65
CA GLY A 231 3.94 -8.70 19.20
C GLY A 231 5.26 -8.11 18.72
N SER A 232 6.17 -8.97 18.23
CA SER A 232 7.56 -8.56 18.00
C SER A 232 7.76 -7.48 16.94
N ASP A 233 6.88 -7.33 15.94
CA ASP A 233 6.95 -6.31 14.87
C ASP A 233 5.61 -5.58 14.61
N PHE A 234 4.51 -6.04 15.23
CA PHE A 234 3.15 -5.65 14.88
C PHE A 234 2.36 -5.24 16.12
N ILE A 235 1.50 -4.24 15.93
CA ILE A 235 0.49 -3.82 16.90
C ILE A 235 -0.85 -4.33 16.34
N SER A 236 -1.28 -5.49 16.83
CA SER A 236 -2.48 -6.16 16.34
C SER A 236 -3.72 -5.63 17.05
N ILE A 237 -4.56 -4.92 16.32
CA ILE A 237 -5.79 -4.36 16.86
C ILE A 237 -6.88 -5.44 16.93
N PRO A 238 -7.52 -5.68 18.09
CA PRO A 238 -8.50 -6.75 18.23
C PRO A 238 -9.76 -6.50 17.39
N HIS A 239 -10.11 -7.48 16.56
CA HIS A 239 -11.27 -7.41 15.67
C HIS A 239 -12.57 -7.08 16.42
N ASP A 240 -12.89 -7.84 17.48
CA ASP A 240 -14.17 -7.74 18.20
C ASP A 240 -14.39 -6.40 18.91
N ILE A 241 -13.34 -5.60 19.09
CA ILE A 241 -13.42 -4.27 19.69
C ILE A 241 -13.47 -3.22 18.59
N PHE A 242 -12.57 -3.31 17.61
CA PHE A 242 -12.45 -2.29 16.57
C PHE A 242 -13.57 -2.33 15.54
N CYS A 243 -14.26 -3.47 15.38
CA CYS A 243 -15.42 -3.56 14.51
C CYS A 243 -16.59 -2.66 14.95
N GLU A 244 -16.66 -2.24 16.21
CA GLU A 244 -17.66 -1.28 16.68
C GLU A 244 -17.28 0.18 16.36
N CYS A 245 -16.04 0.44 15.93
CA CYS A 245 -15.60 1.78 15.58
C CYS A 245 -16.33 2.29 14.32
N PRO A 246 -16.90 3.49 14.34
CA PRO A 246 -17.53 4.09 13.16
C PRO A 246 -16.57 4.27 11.98
N ASP A 247 -17.09 4.07 10.76
CA ASP A 247 -16.35 4.25 9.50
C ASP A 247 -16.52 5.69 8.99
N GLU A 248 -15.53 6.56 9.21
CA GLU A 248 -15.56 7.97 8.78
C GLU A 248 -14.15 8.50 8.45
N SER A 249 -14.05 9.37 7.44
CA SER A 249 -12.78 10.05 7.13
C SER A 249 -12.50 11.21 8.09
N VAL A 250 -11.23 11.53 8.27
CA VAL A 250 -10.78 12.63 9.14
C VAL A 250 -11.30 13.99 8.69
N ASP A 251 -11.53 14.14 7.39
CA ASP A 251 -12.09 15.35 6.77
C ASP A 251 -13.44 15.71 7.41
N TYR A 252 -14.35 14.73 7.51
CA TYR A 252 -15.68 14.90 8.09
C TYR A 252 -15.70 14.79 9.62
N ALA A 253 -14.89 13.89 10.16
CA ALA A 253 -14.86 13.64 11.60
C ALA A 253 -14.36 14.87 12.37
N VAL A 254 -13.34 15.55 11.83
CA VAL A 254 -12.61 16.60 12.53
C VAL A 254 -12.42 17.85 11.68
N MET A 255 -11.83 17.75 10.49
CA MET A 255 -11.30 18.91 9.77
C MET A 255 -12.37 19.91 9.33
N GLU A 256 -13.56 19.44 8.93
CA GLU A 256 -14.69 20.30 8.55
C GLU A 256 -15.33 21.03 9.75
N LYS A 257 -15.16 20.49 10.97
CA LYS A 257 -15.85 20.97 12.18
C LYS A 257 -14.95 21.83 13.07
N THR A 258 -13.65 21.64 13.00
CA THR A 258 -12.69 22.36 13.85
C THR A 258 -12.50 23.81 13.39
N ALA A 259 -12.33 24.71 14.37
CA ALA A 259 -11.98 26.11 14.10
C ALA A 259 -10.47 26.30 13.87
N ASP A 260 -9.66 25.28 14.14
CA ASP A 260 -8.19 25.36 14.13
C ASP A 260 -7.58 24.80 12.83
N ALA A 261 -8.40 24.54 11.81
CA ALA A 261 -7.95 23.98 10.53
C ALA A 261 -7.24 25.04 9.66
N VAL A 262 -6.05 24.68 9.19
CA VAL A 262 -5.21 25.51 8.32
C VAL A 262 -4.84 24.72 7.07
N VAL A 263 -4.86 25.35 5.90
CA VAL A 263 -4.40 24.77 4.64
C VAL A 263 -3.12 25.44 4.16
N VAL A 264 -2.10 24.63 3.88
CA VAL A 264 -0.86 25.04 3.21
C VAL A 264 -0.94 24.64 1.75
N GLY A 265 -0.77 25.61 0.85
CA GLY A 265 -0.76 25.35 -0.60
C GLY A 265 0.49 24.55 -1.01
N LEU A 266 0.29 23.56 -1.88
CA LEU A 266 1.33 22.66 -2.36
C LEU A 266 1.26 22.53 -3.89
N ASP A 267 2.32 22.94 -4.56
CA ASP A 267 2.50 22.80 -6.00
C ASP A 267 3.76 21.97 -6.29
N ALA A 268 3.65 20.66 -6.05
CA ALA A 268 4.78 19.73 -6.06
C ALA A 268 4.64 18.58 -7.05
N ASP A 269 3.95 18.83 -8.18
CA ASP A 269 3.64 17.82 -9.19
C ASP A 269 2.99 16.56 -8.57
N TRP A 270 1.94 16.81 -7.78
CA TRP A 270 1.23 15.78 -7.01
C TRP A 270 0.24 15.00 -7.89
N SER A 271 0.10 13.70 -7.62
CA SER A 271 -0.96 12.85 -8.20
C SER A 271 -1.36 11.72 -7.24
N ASP A 272 -2.67 11.42 -7.18
CA ASP A 272 -3.25 10.35 -6.36
C ASP A 272 -3.11 8.94 -6.99
N VAL A 273 -2.63 8.88 -8.23
CA VAL A 273 -2.49 7.65 -9.02
C VAL A 273 -3.80 6.85 -9.05
N GLY A 274 -4.91 7.53 -9.30
CA GLY A 274 -6.24 6.94 -9.31
C GLY A 274 -6.54 6.07 -10.55
N SER A 275 -5.76 6.17 -11.62
CA SER A 275 -5.99 5.45 -12.88
C SER A 275 -4.73 5.32 -13.74
N TRP A 276 -4.79 4.47 -14.78
CA TRP A 276 -3.72 4.37 -15.77
C TRP A 276 -3.49 5.66 -16.57
N SER A 277 -4.54 6.46 -16.78
CA SER A 277 -4.39 7.78 -17.42
C SER A 277 -3.56 8.73 -16.55
N ALA A 278 -3.84 8.77 -15.25
CA ALA A 278 -3.08 9.59 -14.31
C ALA A 278 -1.59 9.19 -14.29
N LEU A 279 -1.29 7.88 -14.37
CA LEU A 279 0.08 7.40 -14.49
C LEU A 279 0.75 7.85 -15.79
N TRP A 280 0.05 7.78 -16.92
CA TRP A 280 0.58 8.27 -18.19
C TRP A 280 0.88 9.78 -18.13
N GLU A 281 0.01 10.57 -17.50
CA GLU A 281 0.18 12.02 -17.36
C GLU A 281 1.47 12.39 -16.62
N VAL A 282 1.74 11.75 -15.48
CA VAL A 282 2.90 12.07 -14.63
C VAL A 282 4.19 11.36 -15.03
N SER A 283 4.12 10.38 -15.92
CA SER A 283 5.30 9.64 -16.37
C SER A 283 6.07 10.40 -17.46
N PRO A 284 7.42 10.24 -17.51
CA PRO A 284 8.22 10.70 -18.63
C PRO A 284 7.76 10.05 -19.94
N LYS A 285 7.64 10.86 -21.00
CA LYS A 285 7.15 10.43 -22.31
C LYS A 285 8.28 10.49 -23.35
N ASP A 286 8.20 9.64 -24.36
CA ASP A 286 9.02 9.76 -25.56
C ASP A 286 8.49 10.89 -26.49
N GLU A 287 9.15 11.08 -27.63
CA GLU A 287 8.80 12.10 -28.64
C GLU A 287 7.39 11.92 -29.23
N GLN A 288 6.83 10.71 -29.18
CA GLN A 288 5.50 10.36 -29.67
C GLN A 288 4.45 10.30 -28.54
N GLY A 289 4.81 10.74 -27.34
CA GLY A 289 3.92 10.74 -26.18
C GLY A 289 3.72 9.37 -25.53
N ASN A 290 4.52 8.35 -25.88
CA ASN A 290 4.41 7.03 -25.25
C ASN A 290 5.15 6.99 -23.91
N VAL A 291 4.63 6.17 -23.00
CA VAL A 291 5.26 5.80 -21.74
C VAL A 291 5.53 4.31 -21.78
N LEU A 292 6.80 3.93 -21.72
CA LEU A 292 7.24 2.53 -21.79
C LEU A 292 7.89 2.12 -20.47
N SER A 293 7.44 1.01 -19.90
CA SER A 293 7.98 0.44 -18.67
C SER A 293 8.15 -1.08 -18.85
N GLY A 294 9.35 -1.58 -18.52
CA GLY A 294 9.73 -2.97 -18.72
C GLY A 294 10.14 -3.28 -20.17
N ASP A 295 9.98 -4.54 -20.57
CA ASP A 295 10.36 -5.01 -21.91
C ASP A 295 9.26 -4.66 -22.93
N ALA A 296 9.34 -3.46 -23.51
CA ALA A 296 8.36 -2.93 -24.44
C ALA A 296 9.02 -2.31 -25.67
N TRP A 297 8.39 -2.51 -26.82
CA TRP A 297 8.82 -1.95 -28.09
C TRP A 297 7.63 -1.38 -28.85
N VAL A 298 7.82 -0.20 -29.47
CA VAL A 298 6.78 0.49 -30.22
C VAL A 298 7.26 0.81 -31.64
N HIS A 299 6.34 0.77 -32.59
CA HIS A 299 6.58 1.21 -33.97
C HIS A 299 5.34 1.90 -34.53
N ASN A 300 5.50 3.14 -35.00
CA ASN A 300 4.41 3.98 -35.50
C ASN A 300 3.23 3.99 -34.51
N SER A 301 3.49 4.28 -33.24
CA SER A 301 2.49 4.29 -32.17
C SER A 301 2.63 5.55 -31.33
N GLU A 302 1.52 6.11 -30.88
CA GLU A 302 1.48 7.42 -30.21
C GLU A 302 0.60 7.41 -28.97
N ASN A 303 0.95 8.24 -27.97
CA ASN A 303 0.17 8.46 -26.75
C ASN A 303 -0.22 7.17 -25.99
N CYS A 304 0.60 6.12 -26.07
CA CYS A 304 0.34 4.85 -25.41
C CYS A 304 1.02 4.76 -24.03
N TYR A 305 0.41 4.04 -23.10
CA TYR A 305 1.04 3.60 -21.85
C TYR A 305 1.25 2.09 -21.93
N ILE A 306 2.49 1.64 -21.93
CA ILE A 306 2.84 0.22 -22.00
C ILE A 306 3.67 -0.15 -20.77
N ASN A 307 3.15 -1.08 -19.98
CA ASN A 307 3.84 -1.63 -18.82
C ASN A 307 3.89 -3.15 -18.93
N SER A 308 5.09 -3.71 -18.84
CA SER A 308 5.27 -5.15 -18.82
C SER A 308 6.22 -5.60 -17.72
N ASP A 309 5.80 -6.58 -16.94
CA ASP A 309 6.60 -7.13 -15.84
C ASP A 309 7.63 -8.16 -16.33
N GLU A 310 7.24 -9.09 -17.21
CA GLU A 310 8.11 -10.21 -17.66
C GLU A 310 8.14 -10.46 -19.17
N LYS A 311 7.16 -9.98 -19.94
CA LYS A 311 7.01 -10.35 -21.36
C LYS A 311 7.37 -9.20 -22.27
N LEU A 312 7.97 -9.47 -23.43
CA LEU A 312 8.05 -8.46 -24.47
C LEU A 312 6.64 -8.06 -24.93
N VAL A 313 6.34 -6.76 -24.87
CA VAL A 313 5.14 -6.18 -25.49
C VAL A 313 5.54 -5.37 -26.71
N ALA A 314 5.10 -5.80 -27.90
CA ALA A 314 5.30 -5.07 -29.14
C ALA A 314 3.99 -4.39 -29.59
N ALA A 315 4.01 -3.07 -29.75
CA ALA A 315 2.86 -2.29 -30.21
C ALA A 315 3.17 -1.62 -31.56
N ILE A 316 2.34 -1.87 -32.57
CA ILE A 316 2.58 -1.43 -33.95
C ILE A 316 1.33 -0.77 -34.51
N GLY A 317 1.42 0.49 -34.94
CA GLY A 317 0.30 1.19 -35.57
C GLY A 317 -0.87 1.47 -34.61
N VAL A 318 -0.62 1.61 -33.31
CA VAL A 318 -1.67 1.82 -32.31
C VAL A 318 -1.53 3.17 -31.63
N GLU A 319 -2.66 3.74 -31.23
CA GLU A 319 -2.69 5.07 -30.64
C GLU A 319 -3.58 5.08 -29.40
N ASN A 320 -3.19 5.86 -28.39
CA ASN A 320 -4.01 6.15 -27.21
C ASN A 320 -4.44 4.88 -26.43
N LEU A 321 -3.57 3.86 -26.37
CA LEU A 321 -3.84 2.62 -25.65
C LEU A 321 -3.09 2.55 -24.33
N VAL A 322 -3.72 1.92 -23.34
CA VAL A 322 -3.08 1.38 -22.15
C VAL A 322 -2.93 -0.12 -22.35
N ILE A 323 -1.70 -0.62 -22.32
CA ILE A 323 -1.35 -2.03 -22.43
C ILE A 323 -0.55 -2.42 -21.19
N VAL A 324 -1.11 -3.30 -20.36
CA VAL A 324 -0.47 -3.73 -19.12
C VAL A 324 -0.41 -5.24 -19.09
N SER A 325 0.80 -5.80 -19.03
CA SER A 325 1.07 -7.24 -19.07
C SER A 325 1.71 -7.69 -17.76
N THR A 326 0.97 -8.51 -17.00
CA THR A 326 1.49 -9.23 -15.82
C THR A 326 1.71 -10.70 -16.13
N LYS A 327 2.24 -11.43 -15.15
CA LYS A 327 2.51 -12.88 -15.24
C LYS A 327 1.30 -13.72 -15.64
N ASP A 328 0.09 -13.27 -15.25
CA ASP A 328 -1.17 -14.01 -15.31
C ASP A 328 -2.27 -13.31 -16.14
N ALA A 329 -2.15 -12.02 -16.45
CA ALA A 329 -3.19 -11.26 -17.14
C ALA A 329 -2.61 -10.18 -18.07
N VAL A 330 -3.38 -9.81 -19.09
CA VAL A 330 -3.10 -8.67 -19.97
C VAL A 330 -4.34 -7.80 -20.03
N LEU A 331 -4.16 -6.50 -19.80
CA LEU A 331 -5.17 -5.47 -20.04
C LEU A 331 -4.78 -4.69 -21.29
N VAL A 332 -5.74 -4.52 -22.19
CA VAL A 332 -5.67 -3.59 -23.32
C VAL A 332 -6.93 -2.74 -23.29
N MET A 333 -6.77 -1.43 -23.25
CA MET A 333 -7.90 -0.51 -23.30
C MET A 333 -7.52 0.80 -23.96
N ASN A 334 -8.51 1.53 -24.46
CA ASN A 334 -8.33 2.93 -24.78
C ASN A 334 -8.11 3.74 -23.48
N ARG A 335 -7.11 4.63 -23.48
CA ARG A 335 -6.70 5.41 -22.30
C ARG A 335 -7.85 6.24 -21.73
N GLU A 336 -8.68 6.86 -22.56
CA GLU A 336 -9.83 7.67 -22.13
C GLU A 336 -10.89 6.87 -21.36
N ARG A 337 -10.88 5.54 -21.50
CA ARG A 337 -11.80 4.64 -20.79
C ARG A 337 -11.18 4.06 -19.52
N SER A 338 -10.17 4.71 -18.93
CA SER A 338 -9.45 4.19 -17.77
C SER A 338 -10.33 3.85 -16.56
N GLN A 339 -11.50 4.49 -16.39
CA GLN A 339 -12.43 4.16 -15.31
C GLN A 339 -13.16 2.82 -15.54
N ASP A 340 -13.24 2.33 -16.79
CA ASP A 340 -13.94 1.09 -17.15
C ASP A 340 -13.19 -0.17 -16.69
N VAL A 341 -11.95 -0.07 -16.18
CA VAL A 341 -11.20 -1.20 -15.58
C VAL A 341 -12.03 -1.93 -14.51
N LYS A 342 -12.88 -1.20 -13.77
CA LYS A 342 -13.79 -1.78 -12.78
C LYS A 342 -14.71 -2.85 -13.38
N LYS A 343 -15.13 -2.70 -14.64
CA LYS A 343 -15.97 -3.69 -15.34
C LYS A 343 -15.24 -5.00 -15.57
N ALA A 344 -13.93 -4.95 -15.86
CA ALA A 344 -13.11 -6.15 -15.96
C ALA A 344 -13.01 -6.87 -14.61
N VAL A 345 -12.78 -6.13 -13.53
CA VAL A 345 -12.73 -6.67 -12.16
C VAL A 345 -14.07 -7.31 -11.77
N GLU A 346 -15.19 -6.66 -12.08
CA GLU A 346 -16.55 -7.19 -11.85
C GLU A 346 -16.80 -8.48 -12.64
N PHE A 347 -16.40 -8.53 -13.91
CA PHE A 347 -16.47 -9.73 -14.73
C PHE A 347 -15.68 -10.89 -14.10
N LEU A 348 -14.45 -10.65 -13.63
CA LEU A 348 -13.64 -11.67 -12.96
C LEU A 348 -14.33 -12.20 -11.69
N LYS A 349 -14.92 -11.31 -10.88
CA LYS A 349 -15.68 -11.69 -9.67
C LYS A 349 -16.88 -12.56 -10.01
N GLN A 350 -17.70 -12.16 -10.98
CA GLN A 350 -18.90 -12.88 -11.39
C GLN A 350 -18.58 -14.28 -11.93
N ASN A 351 -17.42 -14.44 -12.57
CA ASN A 351 -16.97 -15.71 -13.14
C ASN A 351 -16.04 -16.50 -12.21
N GLN A 352 -15.96 -16.13 -10.92
CA GLN A 352 -15.16 -16.82 -9.90
C GLN A 352 -13.68 -16.99 -10.27
N ARG A 353 -13.15 -16.04 -11.04
CA ARG A 353 -11.75 -16.00 -11.45
C ARG A 353 -10.87 -15.43 -10.33
N SER A 354 -9.60 -15.80 -10.25
CA SER A 354 -8.71 -15.40 -9.15
C SER A 354 -7.90 -14.13 -9.42
N GLU A 355 -7.81 -13.71 -10.68
CA GLU A 355 -6.93 -12.64 -11.17
C GLU A 355 -7.35 -11.24 -10.70
N TYR A 356 -8.48 -11.08 -10.01
CA TYR A 356 -8.76 -9.83 -9.30
C TYR A 356 -8.24 -9.86 -7.86
N LYS A 357 -8.13 -11.06 -7.27
CA LYS A 357 -7.88 -11.25 -5.83
C LYS A 357 -6.40 -11.42 -5.52
N ARG A 358 -5.68 -12.23 -6.29
CA ARG A 358 -4.28 -12.58 -6.03
C ARG A 358 -3.44 -12.54 -7.30
N HIS A 359 -2.16 -12.24 -7.14
CA HIS A 359 -1.15 -12.47 -8.16
C HIS A 359 -0.76 -13.94 -8.18
N ARG A 360 -0.12 -14.35 -9.29
CA ARG A 360 0.57 -15.63 -9.39
C ARG A 360 1.72 -15.72 -8.38
N GLU A 361 2.40 -14.59 -8.13
CA GLU A 361 3.46 -14.45 -7.12
C GLU A 361 2.89 -13.88 -5.81
N ILE A 362 3.20 -14.53 -4.68
CA ILE A 362 2.69 -14.19 -3.36
C ILE A 362 3.84 -14.11 -2.35
N TYR A 363 3.84 -13.06 -1.53
CA TYR A 363 4.85 -12.85 -0.50
C TYR A 363 4.47 -13.52 0.84
N ARG A 364 5.49 -13.97 1.56
CA ARG A 364 5.42 -14.67 2.85
C ARG A 364 6.53 -14.17 3.78
N PRO A 365 6.43 -14.37 5.10
CA PRO A 365 7.45 -13.94 6.06
C PRO A 365 8.87 -14.42 5.75
N TRP A 366 8.96 -15.61 5.17
CA TRP A 366 10.21 -16.28 4.81
C TRP A 366 10.69 -15.96 3.39
N GLY A 367 9.92 -15.22 2.57
CA GLY A 367 10.26 -14.95 1.17
C GLY A 367 9.03 -14.85 0.25
N ARG A 368 9.00 -15.56 -0.87
CA ARG A 368 7.90 -15.51 -1.85
C ARG A 368 7.67 -16.83 -2.57
N CYS A 369 6.47 -17.01 -3.13
CA CYS A 369 6.05 -18.18 -3.89
C CYS A 369 5.36 -17.74 -5.20
N ASP A 370 5.85 -18.19 -6.35
CA ASP A 370 5.25 -17.99 -7.67
C ASP A 370 4.59 -19.30 -8.14
N VAL A 371 3.26 -19.29 -8.30
CA VAL A 371 2.46 -20.45 -8.72
C VAL A 371 2.54 -20.61 -10.25
N VAL A 372 3.59 -21.26 -10.73
CA VAL A 372 3.89 -21.40 -12.16
C VAL A 372 2.84 -22.25 -12.88
N VAL A 373 2.39 -23.34 -12.26
CA VAL A 373 1.38 -24.24 -12.82
C VAL A 373 0.33 -24.56 -11.76
N GLN A 374 -0.94 -24.44 -12.12
CA GLN A 374 -2.06 -24.81 -11.27
C GLN A 374 -3.03 -25.71 -12.03
N THR A 375 -3.22 -26.93 -11.56
CA THR A 375 -4.15 -27.91 -12.14
C THR A 375 -4.92 -28.66 -11.04
N PRO A 376 -5.99 -29.39 -11.38
CA PRO A 376 -6.72 -30.18 -10.38
C PRO A 376 -5.91 -31.31 -9.71
N ARG A 377 -4.76 -31.70 -10.27
CA ARG A 377 -3.98 -32.89 -9.83
C ARG A 377 -2.57 -32.58 -9.38
N PHE A 378 -2.00 -31.48 -9.86
CA PHE A 378 -0.70 -31.02 -9.43
C PHE A 378 -0.56 -29.49 -9.54
N ASN A 379 0.27 -28.94 -8.67
CA ASN A 379 0.74 -27.55 -8.75
C ASN A 379 2.26 -27.55 -8.86
N VAL A 380 2.80 -26.55 -9.54
CA VAL A 380 4.25 -26.28 -9.54
C VAL A 380 4.47 -24.88 -9.06
N ASN A 381 5.21 -24.75 -7.98
CA ASN A 381 5.54 -23.49 -7.33
C ASN A 381 7.04 -23.25 -7.45
N ARG A 382 7.42 -22.02 -7.79
CA ARG A 382 8.79 -21.54 -7.65
C ARG A 382 8.85 -20.71 -6.37
N ILE A 383 9.62 -21.18 -5.41
CA ILE A 383 9.72 -20.59 -4.08
C ILE A 383 11.10 -19.96 -3.90
N THR A 384 11.12 -18.70 -3.44
CA THR A 384 12.34 -18.02 -2.98
C THR A 384 12.28 -17.89 -1.47
N VAL A 385 13.23 -18.47 -0.75
CA VAL A 385 13.39 -18.31 0.71
C VAL A 385 14.57 -17.37 0.99
N LYS A 386 14.33 -16.28 1.71
CA LYS A 386 15.39 -15.31 2.03
C LYS A 386 16.40 -15.91 3.04
N PRO A 387 17.63 -15.38 3.13
CA PRO A 387 18.59 -15.79 4.15
C PRO A 387 17.99 -15.79 5.56
N GLY A 388 18.16 -16.89 6.30
CA GLY A 388 17.57 -17.10 7.63
C GLY A 388 16.04 -17.29 7.64
N GLY A 389 15.37 -17.26 6.49
CA GLY A 389 13.95 -17.56 6.36
C GLY A 389 13.68 -19.06 6.52
N ALA A 390 12.54 -19.39 7.12
CA ALA A 390 12.14 -20.77 7.35
C ALA A 390 10.63 -20.92 7.22
N PHE A 391 10.16 -22.09 6.78
CA PHE A 391 8.74 -22.41 6.84
C PHE A 391 8.36 -22.71 8.29
N SER A 392 7.07 -22.54 8.61
CA SER A 392 6.55 -23.10 9.87
C SER A 392 6.52 -24.61 9.73
N MET A 393 6.75 -25.35 10.82
CA MET A 393 6.63 -26.81 10.78
C MET A 393 5.20 -27.17 10.39
N GLN A 394 5.05 -27.92 9.30
CA GLN A 394 3.75 -28.16 8.67
C GLN A 394 3.59 -29.61 8.20
N MET A 395 2.35 -29.97 7.90
CA MET A 395 1.97 -31.24 7.27
C MET A 395 0.75 -31.06 6.38
N HIS A 396 0.53 -32.04 5.49
CA HIS A 396 -0.62 -32.09 4.57
C HIS A 396 -1.26 -33.47 4.56
N HIS A 397 -2.59 -33.55 4.51
CA HIS A 397 -3.32 -34.82 4.51
C HIS A 397 -3.60 -35.37 3.11
N HIS A 398 -3.63 -34.52 2.08
CA HIS A 398 -4.14 -34.91 0.77
C HIS A 398 -3.15 -34.77 -0.39
N ARG A 399 -1.94 -34.26 -0.12
CA ARG A 399 -0.89 -34.06 -1.11
C ARG A 399 0.47 -34.52 -0.64
N ALA A 400 1.26 -35.01 -1.60
CA ALA A 400 2.70 -35.18 -1.47
C ALA A 400 3.41 -34.03 -2.19
N GLU A 401 4.66 -33.79 -1.82
CA GLU A 401 5.46 -32.74 -2.44
C GLU A 401 6.82 -33.28 -2.89
N HIS A 402 7.36 -32.69 -3.95
CA HIS A 402 8.74 -32.93 -4.38
C HIS A 402 9.43 -31.58 -4.50
N TRP A 403 10.49 -31.40 -3.72
CA TRP A 403 11.28 -30.18 -3.70
C TRP A 403 12.61 -30.38 -4.42
N VAL A 404 12.96 -29.47 -5.31
CA VAL A 404 14.25 -29.43 -6.02
C VAL A 404 14.90 -28.08 -5.75
N ILE A 405 16.16 -28.10 -5.27
CA ILE A 405 16.90 -26.86 -5.05
C ILE A 405 17.45 -26.36 -6.39
N LEU A 406 17.04 -25.16 -6.79
CA LEU A 406 17.49 -24.52 -8.03
C LEU A 406 18.74 -23.66 -7.80
N ALA A 407 18.86 -23.02 -6.63
CA ALA A 407 20.01 -22.19 -6.26
C ALA A 407 20.16 -22.13 -4.73
N GLY A 408 21.40 -22.12 -4.24
CA GLY A 408 21.70 -22.04 -2.80
C GLY A 408 21.64 -23.37 -2.05
N THR A 409 21.52 -23.30 -0.72
CA THR A 409 21.48 -24.47 0.18
C THR A 409 20.29 -24.39 1.12
N GLY A 410 19.43 -25.41 1.10
CA GLY A 410 18.29 -25.54 2.00
C GLY A 410 18.53 -26.60 3.07
N GLN A 411 18.10 -26.33 4.30
CA GLN A 411 18.01 -27.34 5.34
C GLN A 411 16.57 -27.85 5.41
N VAL A 412 16.40 -29.13 5.13
CA VAL A 412 15.09 -29.78 5.13
C VAL A 412 14.96 -30.66 6.35
N THR A 413 13.81 -30.56 7.02
CA THR A 413 13.40 -31.51 8.07
C THR A 413 12.21 -32.31 7.56
N VAL A 414 12.25 -33.65 7.66
CA VAL A 414 11.11 -34.54 7.37
C VAL A 414 11.01 -35.59 8.47
N ASN A 415 9.88 -35.65 9.17
CA ASN A 415 9.62 -36.57 10.29
C ASN A 415 10.77 -36.58 11.32
N GLY A 416 11.25 -35.40 11.69
CA GLY A 416 12.35 -35.20 12.64
C GLY A 416 13.77 -35.47 12.10
N LYS A 417 13.93 -35.94 10.86
CA LYS A 417 15.25 -36.08 10.22
C LYS A 417 15.62 -34.81 9.47
N GLN A 418 16.76 -34.24 9.83
CA GLN A 418 17.26 -33.00 9.24
C GLN A 418 18.47 -33.27 8.33
N PHE A 419 18.48 -32.68 7.14
CA PHE A 419 19.59 -32.80 6.18
C PHE A 419 19.68 -31.56 5.28
N LEU A 420 20.83 -31.35 4.67
CA LEU A 420 21.07 -30.25 3.74
C LEU A 420 20.86 -30.73 2.30
N LEU A 421 20.27 -29.86 1.48
CA LEU A 421 20.19 -29.99 0.03
C LEU A 421 20.86 -28.78 -0.63
N SER A 422 21.74 -29.04 -1.58
CA SER A 422 22.35 -28.03 -2.46
C SER A 422 21.72 -28.06 -3.85
N GLU A 423 22.15 -27.16 -4.73
CA GLU A 423 21.70 -27.06 -6.12
C GLU A 423 21.60 -28.42 -6.84
N ASN A 424 20.50 -28.59 -7.57
CA ASN A 424 20.11 -29.79 -8.31
C ASN A 424 19.88 -31.05 -7.45
N GLN A 425 19.92 -30.94 -6.12
CA GLN A 425 19.45 -31.99 -5.22
C GLN A 425 17.95 -31.84 -4.94
N SER A 426 17.32 -32.95 -4.55
CA SER A 426 15.88 -32.97 -4.31
C SER A 426 15.47 -33.89 -3.17
N THR A 427 14.26 -33.70 -2.68
CA THR A 427 13.65 -34.58 -1.67
C THR A 427 12.16 -34.73 -1.91
N PHE A 428 11.63 -35.90 -1.56
CA PHE A 428 10.21 -36.20 -1.60
C PHE A 428 9.63 -36.07 -0.19
N ILE A 429 8.49 -35.38 -0.09
CA ILE A 429 7.72 -35.19 1.13
C ILE A 429 6.46 -36.06 1.04
N PRO A 430 6.39 -37.17 1.80
CA PRO A 430 5.22 -38.05 1.81
C PRO A 430 3.98 -37.36 2.39
N ILE A 431 2.80 -37.85 2.00
CA ILE A 431 1.53 -37.46 2.61
C ILE A 431 1.57 -37.70 4.12
N GLY A 432 1.15 -36.72 4.90
CA GLY A 432 1.10 -36.78 6.37
C GLY A 432 2.46 -36.63 7.06
N ALA A 433 3.56 -36.41 6.32
CA ALA A 433 4.86 -36.17 6.92
C ALA A 433 4.95 -34.75 7.49
N GLU A 434 5.46 -34.63 8.72
CA GLU A 434 5.83 -33.34 9.29
C GLU A 434 7.10 -32.85 8.62
N HIS A 435 7.08 -31.64 8.07
CA HIS A 435 8.21 -31.13 7.31
C HIS A 435 8.37 -29.61 7.42
N CYS A 436 9.61 -29.16 7.16
CA CYS A 436 10.01 -27.76 7.15
C CYS A 436 11.18 -27.55 6.19
N LEU A 437 11.25 -26.37 5.56
CA LEU A 437 12.39 -25.88 4.79
C LEU A 437 12.96 -24.63 5.47
N GLU A 438 14.27 -24.59 5.63
CA GLU A 438 15.00 -23.43 6.14
C GLU A 438 16.11 -23.03 5.18
N ASN A 439 16.39 -21.74 5.06
CA ASN A 439 17.56 -21.23 4.36
C ASN A 439 18.64 -20.83 5.39
N PRO A 440 19.57 -21.73 5.74
CA PRO A 440 20.68 -21.41 6.65
C PRO A 440 21.78 -20.56 5.99
N GLY A 441 21.67 -20.31 4.68
CA GLY A 441 22.67 -19.59 3.90
C GLY A 441 22.58 -18.08 4.02
N CYS A 442 23.51 -17.41 3.33
CA CYS A 442 23.59 -15.95 3.23
C CYS A 442 23.07 -15.39 1.89
N ILE A 443 22.63 -16.26 0.97
CA ILE A 443 22.00 -15.89 -0.31
C ILE A 443 20.56 -16.43 -0.37
N PRO A 444 19.68 -15.86 -1.21
CA PRO A 444 18.35 -16.43 -1.44
C PRO A 444 18.42 -17.89 -1.90
N LEU A 445 17.58 -18.72 -1.31
CA LEU A 445 17.38 -20.12 -1.67
C LEU A 445 16.23 -20.22 -2.66
N GLU A 446 16.46 -20.80 -3.84
CA GLU A 446 15.43 -21.02 -4.85
C GLU A 446 15.04 -22.49 -4.88
N VAL A 447 13.74 -22.78 -4.78
CA VAL A 447 13.19 -24.14 -4.75
C VAL A 447 12.07 -24.27 -5.77
N LEU A 448 12.09 -25.36 -6.54
CA LEU A 448 10.93 -25.81 -7.29
C LEU A 448 10.17 -26.82 -6.43
N GLU A 449 8.94 -26.49 -6.07
CA GLU A 449 8.03 -27.37 -5.35
C GLU A 449 6.97 -27.90 -6.32
N ILE A 450 6.85 -29.23 -6.38
CA ILE A 450 5.82 -29.92 -7.14
C ILE A 450 4.87 -30.56 -6.14
N GLN A 451 3.66 -30.04 -6.05
CA GLN A 451 2.61 -30.61 -5.20
C GLN A 451 1.77 -31.56 -6.06
N SER A 452 1.46 -32.76 -5.55
CA SER A 452 0.62 -33.72 -6.26
C SER A 452 -0.33 -34.43 -5.30
N GLY A 453 -1.60 -34.54 -5.69
CA GLY A 453 -2.62 -35.03 -4.77
C GLY A 453 -4.04 -35.01 -5.33
N SER A 454 -4.98 -35.47 -4.52
CA SER A 454 -6.42 -35.38 -4.80
C SER A 454 -7.01 -34.02 -4.42
N TYR A 455 -6.33 -33.29 -3.54
CA TYR A 455 -6.72 -31.96 -3.07
C TYR A 455 -5.46 -31.13 -2.83
N LEU A 456 -5.47 -29.88 -3.28
CA LEU A 456 -4.30 -28.98 -3.28
C LEU A 456 -4.65 -27.60 -2.70
N GLY A 457 -5.72 -27.52 -1.90
CA GLY A 457 -6.11 -26.28 -1.22
C GLY A 457 -5.09 -25.85 -0.16
N GLU A 458 -5.05 -24.55 0.15
CA GLU A 458 -4.18 -24.03 1.24
C GLU A 458 -4.68 -24.43 2.63
N ASP A 459 -5.94 -24.83 2.75
CA ASP A 459 -6.57 -25.38 3.97
C ASP A 459 -6.12 -26.81 4.29
N ASP A 460 -5.45 -27.51 3.37
CA ASP A 460 -4.74 -28.78 3.66
C ASP A 460 -3.43 -28.55 4.44
N ILE A 461 -3.03 -27.30 4.68
CA ILE A 461 -1.80 -26.96 5.41
C ILE A 461 -2.09 -26.89 6.91
N ILE A 462 -1.65 -27.90 7.65
CA ILE A 462 -1.70 -27.90 9.12
C ILE A 462 -0.36 -27.40 9.66
N ARG A 463 -0.38 -26.31 10.42
CA ARG A 463 0.80 -25.74 11.08
C ARG A 463 0.91 -26.28 12.49
N ILE A 464 1.99 -26.99 12.77
CA ILE A 464 2.24 -27.64 14.07
C ILE A 464 2.97 -26.71 15.02
N LYS A 465 3.93 -25.94 14.48
CA LYS A 465 4.65 -24.90 15.23
C LYS A 465 4.76 -23.68 14.33
N ASP A 466 3.89 -22.69 14.58
CA ASP A 466 3.95 -21.46 13.84
C ASP A 466 4.88 -20.45 14.52
N GLN A 467 5.99 -20.17 13.86
CA GLN A 467 6.94 -19.14 14.26
C GLN A 467 6.55 -17.73 13.78
N TYR A 468 5.43 -17.60 13.05
CA TYR A 468 4.95 -16.32 12.49
C TYR A 468 3.53 -15.94 12.92
N GLY A 469 2.96 -16.61 13.93
CA GLY A 469 1.70 -16.21 14.57
C GLY A 469 0.44 -16.26 13.70
N ARG A 470 0.36 -17.19 12.74
CA ARG A 470 -0.85 -17.51 11.96
C ARG A 470 -1.54 -18.69 12.65
N CYS A 471 -2.36 -18.38 13.65
CA CYS A 471 -3.28 -19.36 14.24
C CYS A 471 -4.54 -19.47 13.38
#